data_AF-A0AAR5PT72-F1
#
_entry.id   AF-A0AAR5PT72-F1
#
_cell.length_a   1.000
_cell.length_b   1.000
_cell.length_c   1.000
_cell.angle_alpha   90.00
_cell.angle_beta   90.00
_cell.angle_gamma   90.00
#
_symmetry.space_group_name_H-M   'P 1'
#
loop_
_entity.id
_entity.type
_entity.pdbx_description
1 polymer ?
#
loop_
_entity_poly.entity_id
_entity_poly.type
_entity_poly.pdbx_seq_one_letter_code
_entity_poly.pdbx_strand_id
1 'polypeptide(L)'
;MKMMQSCDTFVVLPPLTKRGVVFGKNSDRPQGEVQEVVYFPATEAAGPETECTYIKVDSVEKTKAVILSKPNWMWGAEMGANECGVAIGNEAIWTNDNEGDSDPIVKRLLGMDLVRLGLERSSNADNALEVITKLLEKYGQGGPCSNTDQGFVYHNSYLIADPSCAWVLETCGKHWAAEKVTSGYRNISNILTITTKIDRKSDGLEEYVISKGLWDGKEEFNFSQVFSGEKKPGDARFDAGRRLLDRYSACKTFSESDMFKVLRNKESGICRGCEDAFPTAGSQVSTLSAAVPSIHWFTATPDPSRSVFKPFIFTKNAVISKHTICPDKNNMKTEDKNNIPKVRIAVIGKSNVGKSALTVRYLTRRYIGEYRSNTDLLYKQTLTVNNTSLEVEIVDVCSCDLEAFPEEAIHWADAAIVVYDITCRHSFEQATEMLKKVLQLRTQIPRVLLGNKADLEHLRRVEETEGRTVGIQNNCSFYEVSVAENSQAIYQAFDAILNECRQSTQKSRKFSVSKMIGTLIGNVNPKPQPETKQGGTLTVCHKSDLYKSRVIRRRQNFTATASL
;
A
#
# COMPACT_ATOMS: atom_id res chain seq x y z
N MET A 1 -5.69 13.00 11.55
CA MET A 1 -5.22 12.35 10.31
C MET A 1 -4.00 13.14 9.85
N LYS A 2 -2.76 12.63 10.01
CA LYS A 2 -1.57 13.35 9.51
C LYS A 2 -1.67 13.34 8.00
N MET A 3 -1.85 14.52 7.41
CA MET A 3 -1.88 14.69 5.96
C MET A 3 -0.56 14.20 5.35
N MET A 4 -0.67 13.37 4.31
CA MET A 4 0.47 12.92 3.55
C MET A 4 1.04 14.08 2.74
N GLN A 5 2.36 14.22 2.77
CA GLN A 5 3.15 15.07 1.88
C GLN A 5 3.79 14.09 0.87
N SER A 6 3.78 14.33 -0.43
CA SER A 6 4.11 13.31 -1.45
C SER A 6 4.81 13.90 -2.70
N CYS A 7 4.91 13.24 -3.84
CA CYS A 7 5.81 13.56 -4.96
C CYS A 7 5.88 15.01 -5.49
N ASP A 8 6.98 15.33 -6.19
CA ASP A 8 7.17 16.55 -6.98
C ASP A 8 7.80 16.24 -8.36
N THR A 9 7.22 16.79 -9.44
CA THR A 9 7.75 16.70 -10.82
C THR A 9 8.01 18.09 -11.41
N PHE A 10 9.07 18.21 -12.20
CA PHE A 10 9.56 19.44 -12.80
C PHE A 10 9.91 19.24 -14.28
N VAL A 11 9.72 20.28 -15.08
CA VAL A 11 10.24 20.35 -16.45
C VAL A 11 10.74 21.76 -16.76
N VAL A 12 11.86 21.85 -17.47
CA VAL A 12 12.43 23.10 -17.98
C VAL A 12 12.73 22.91 -19.46
N LEU A 13 12.27 23.85 -20.28
CA LEU A 13 12.31 23.83 -21.74
C LEU A 13 13.11 25.03 -22.27
N PRO A 14 13.54 24.99 -23.55
CA PRO A 14 14.08 26.17 -24.22
C PRO A 14 13.13 27.38 -24.13
N PRO A 15 13.64 28.61 -24.09
CA PRO A 15 15.06 28.98 -24.19
C PRO A 15 15.82 28.95 -22.85
N LEU A 16 15.24 28.39 -21.77
CA LEU A 16 15.90 28.36 -20.45
C LEU A 16 16.99 27.29 -20.35
N THR A 17 16.96 26.31 -21.25
CA THR A 17 17.94 25.23 -21.40
C THR A 17 18.67 25.36 -22.73
N LYS A 18 19.90 24.81 -22.82
CA LYS A 18 20.70 24.81 -24.05
C LYS A 18 20.55 23.56 -24.92
N ARG A 19 20.18 22.42 -24.32
CA ARG A 19 20.32 21.09 -24.94
C ARG A 19 19.00 20.31 -25.03
N GLY A 20 17.88 21.01 -25.18
CA GLY A 20 16.54 20.41 -25.20
C GLY A 20 15.85 20.50 -23.85
N VAL A 21 14.98 19.56 -23.52
CA VAL A 21 14.14 19.60 -22.32
C VAL A 21 14.83 18.91 -21.14
N VAL A 22 14.74 19.49 -19.94
CA VAL A 22 15.21 18.87 -18.69
C VAL A 22 14.01 18.54 -17.83
N PHE A 23 13.80 17.24 -17.58
CA PHE A 23 12.74 16.69 -16.74
C PHE A 23 13.32 16.22 -15.41
N GLY A 24 12.60 16.37 -14.30
CA GLY A 24 13.00 15.90 -12.98
C GLY A 24 11.84 15.41 -12.13
N LYS A 25 12.03 14.33 -11.36
CA LYS A 25 11.02 13.74 -10.49
C LYS A 25 11.63 13.27 -9.18
N ASN A 26 10.96 13.56 -8.07
CA ASN A 26 11.10 12.82 -6.82
C ASN A 26 9.86 11.96 -6.58
N SER A 27 10.07 10.69 -6.22
CA SER A 27 9.00 9.79 -5.76
C SER A 27 9.10 9.62 -4.25
N ASP A 28 8.13 10.17 -3.53
CA ASP A 28 8.02 10.06 -2.09
C ASP A 28 7.08 8.91 -1.74
N ARG A 29 7.60 7.90 -1.06
CA ARG A 29 6.90 6.62 -0.83
C ARG A 29 6.95 6.26 0.66
N PRO A 30 5.96 5.52 1.19
CA PRO A 30 6.03 4.98 2.54
C PRO A 30 7.40 4.38 2.90
N GLN A 31 7.90 4.71 4.08
CA GLN A 31 9.17 4.18 4.57
C GLN A 31 9.18 2.64 4.54
N GLY A 32 10.25 2.06 4.00
CA GLY A 32 10.41 0.61 3.86
C GLY A 32 9.86 0.04 2.55
N GLU A 33 9.15 0.83 1.74
CA GLU A 33 8.75 0.42 0.41
C GLU A 33 9.94 0.42 -0.56
N VAL A 34 10.14 -0.70 -1.27
CA VAL A 34 11.24 -0.85 -2.23
C VAL A 34 10.84 -0.29 -3.58
N GLN A 35 11.63 0.66 -4.08
CA GLN A 35 11.52 1.21 -5.42
C GLN A 35 12.74 0.81 -6.27
N GLU A 36 12.50 0.00 -7.29
CA GLU A 36 13.51 -0.56 -8.19
C GLU A 36 13.63 0.28 -9.47
N VAL A 37 14.80 0.24 -10.10
CA VAL A 37 15.01 0.76 -11.46
C VAL A 37 15.21 -0.43 -12.39
N VAL A 38 14.31 -0.59 -13.37
CA VAL A 38 14.24 -1.77 -14.23
C VAL A 38 14.13 -1.36 -15.70
N TYR A 39 14.91 -2.04 -16.54
CA TYR A 39 14.87 -1.90 -17.99
C TYR A 39 14.04 -3.02 -18.60
N PHE A 40 13.10 -2.67 -19.48
CA PHE A 40 12.39 -3.60 -20.32
C PHE A 40 12.68 -3.28 -21.80
N PRO A 41 13.17 -4.24 -22.60
CA PRO A 41 13.35 -4.03 -24.02
C PRO A 41 12.00 -3.88 -24.74
N ALA A 42 12.03 -3.35 -25.96
CA ALA A 42 10.87 -3.37 -26.84
C ALA A 42 10.46 -4.82 -27.14
N THR A 43 9.17 -5.12 -27.05
CA THR A 43 8.64 -6.47 -27.26
C THR A 43 7.40 -6.43 -28.15
N GLU A 44 7.14 -7.53 -28.85
CA GLU A 44 5.85 -7.76 -29.52
C GLU A 44 4.83 -8.34 -28.53
N ALA A 45 3.54 -8.18 -28.85
CA ALA A 45 2.47 -8.69 -28.02
C ALA A 45 2.61 -10.21 -27.76
N ALA A 46 2.71 -10.60 -26.49
CA ALA A 46 2.71 -12.01 -26.09
C ALA A 46 1.29 -12.64 -26.04
N GLY A 47 0.24 -11.82 -26.20
CA GLY A 47 -1.15 -12.21 -26.09
C GLY A 47 -2.11 -11.01 -26.18
N PRO A 48 -3.43 -11.23 -26.12
CA PRO A 48 -4.44 -10.19 -26.32
C PRO A 48 -4.50 -9.17 -25.18
N GLU A 49 -3.98 -9.52 -24.00
CA GLU A 49 -4.06 -8.69 -22.78
C GLU A 49 -2.68 -8.43 -22.17
N THR A 50 -2.55 -7.26 -21.55
CA THR A 50 -1.38 -6.82 -20.78
C THR A 50 -1.77 -6.74 -19.30
N GLU A 51 -0.98 -7.38 -18.44
CA GLU A 51 -1.15 -7.33 -16.99
C GLU A 51 -0.90 -5.92 -16.45
N CYS A 52 -1.77 -5.46 -15.54
CA CYS A 52 -1.58 -4.26 -14.73
C CYS A 52 -1.72 -4.64 -13.25
N THR A 53 -1.63 -3.65 -12.35
CA THR A 53 -1.57 -3.93 -10.91
C THR A 53 -2.80 -4.68 -10.38
N TYR A 54 -3.99 -4.32 -10.87
CA TYR A 54 -5.23 -4.96 -10.43
C TYR A 54 -6.12 -5.52 -11.53
N ILE A 55 -5.98 -5.03 -12.75
CA ILE A 55 -6.79 -5.44 -13.91
C ILE A 55 -5.88 -5.82 -15.08
N LYS A 56 -6.50 -6.32 -16.14
CA LYS A 56 -5.85 -6.48 -17.44
C LYS A 56 -6.42 -5.47 -18.42
N VAL A 57 -5.60 -5.06 -19.39
CA VAL A 57 -6.01 -4.16 -20.47
C VAL A 57 -5.61 -4.74 -21.82
N ASP A 58 -6.20 -4.23 -22.89
CA ASP A 58 -5.85 -4.67 -24.24
C ASP A 58 -4.37 -4.43 -24.53
N SER A 59 -3.72 -5.44 -25.10
CA SER A 59 -2.34 -5.33 -25.59
C SER A 59 -2.26 -4.47 -26.84
N VAL A 60 -1.06 -3.95 -27.10
CA VAL A 60 -0.69 -3.33 -28.39
C VAL A 60 0.28 -4.25 -29.12
N GLU A 61 0.29 -4.19 -30.46
CA GLU A 61 1.14 -5.02 -31.31
C GLU A 61 2.61 -4.99 -30.89
N LYS A 62 3.12 -3.80 -30.55
CA LYS A 62 4.51 -3.59 -30.16
C LYS A 62 4.64 -2.54 -29.06
N THR A 63 5.41 -2.86 -28.04
CA THR A 63 5.82 -1.92 -27.00
C THR A 63 7.18 -1.31 -27.31
N LYS A 64 7.41 -0.11 -26.78
CA LYS A 64 8.71 0.57 -26.77
C LYS A 64 9.59 0.04 -25.64
N ALA A 65 10.90 0.10 -25.83
CA ALA A 65 11.83 -0.13 -24.72
C ALA A 65 11.68 0.99 -23.67
N VAL A 66 11.66 0.61 -22.39
CA VAL A 66 11.45 1.52 -21.26
C VAL A 66 12.46 1.29 -20.14
N ILE A 67 12.80 2.36 -19.43
CA ILE A 67 13.51 2.33 -18.15
C ILE A 67 12.55 2.92 -17.11
N LEU A 68 12.18 2.13 -16.11
CA LEU A 68 11.16 2.48 -15.13
C LEU A 68 11.77 2.55 -13.75
N SER A 69 11.34 3.54 -12.96
CA SER A 69 11.50 3.51 -11.51
C SER A 69 10.14 3.21 -10.87
N LYS A 70 10.01 2.02 -10.28
CA LYS A 70 8.73 1.47 -9.83
C LYS A 70 8.78 0.84 -8.45
N PRO A 71 7.69 0.90 -7.65
CA PRO A 71 7.55 0.07 -6.47
C PRO A 71 7.54 -1.42 -6.85
N ASN A 72 8.20 -2.27 -6.07
CA ASN A 72 8.44 -3.68 -6.44
C ASN A 72 7.18 -4.59 -6.47
N TRP A 73 6.08 -4.15 -5.86
CA TRP A 73 4.85 -4.92 -5.69
C TRP A 73 3.81 -4.67 -6.79
N MET A 74 3.95 -3.60 -7.56
CA MET A 74 3.00 -3.22 -8.61
C MET A 74 3.58 -3.47 -10.00
N TRP A 75 2.72 -3.47 -11.03
CA TRP A 75 3.17 -3.53 -12.42
C TRP A 75 3.54 -2.14 -12.95
N GLY A 76 2.82 -1.11 -12.53
CA GLY A 76 3.06 0.29 -12.89
C GLY A 76 4.38 0.88 -12.39
N ALA A 77 4.61 2.16 -12.70
CA ALA A 77 5.79 2.92 -12.33
C ALA A 77 5.45 4.32 -11.82
N GLU A 78 6.30 4.86 -10.95
CA GLU A 78 6.20 6.25 -10.45
C GLU A 78 6.78 7.25 -11.44
N MET A 79 7.73 6.78 -12.25
CA MET A 79 8.40 7.55 -13.28
C MET A 79 9.18 6.64 -14.21
N GLY A 80 9.51 7.15 -15.38
CA GLY A 80 10.40 6.46 -16.30
C GLY A 80 10.66 7.25 -17.56
N ALA A 81 11.32 6.59 -18.51
CA ALA A 81 11.50 7.09 -19.86
C ALA A 81 11.47 5.95 -20.88
N ASN A 82 11.25 6.28 -22.15
CA ASN A 82 11.27 5.32 -23.25
C ASN A 82 12.35 5.65 -24.31
N GLU A 83 12.59 4.70 -25.20
CA GLU A 83 13.58 4.83 -26.29
C GLU A 83 13.28 5.95 -27.30
N CYS A 84 12.05 6.47 -27.30
CA CYS A 84 11.63 7.58 -28.16
C CYS A 84 11.88 8.95 -27.51
N GLY A 85 12.45 9.00 -26.30
CA GLY A 85 12.75 10.25 -25.60
C GLY A 85 11.54 10.84 -24.86
N VAL A 86 10.52 10.03 -24.56
CA VAL A 86 9.41 10.43 -23.68
C VAL A 86 9.81 10.13 -22.23
N ALA A 87 9.56 11.07 -21.32
CA ALA A 87 9.64 10.87 -19.87
C ALA A 87 8.32 11.24 -19.20
N ILE A 88 7.91 10.45 -18.21
CA ILE A 88 6.64 10.65 -17.48
C ILE A 88 6.90 10.49 -15.99
N GLY A 89 6.26 11.34 -15.19
CA GLY A 89 6.15 11.21 -13.73
C GLY A 89 4.73 11.57 -13.28
N ASN A 90 4.33 11.07 -12.11
CA ASN A 90 3.00 11.31 -11.54
C ASN A 90 2.98 11.68 -10.05
N GLU A 91 1.87 12.27 -9.65
CA GLU A 91 1.60 12.83 -8.33
C GLU A 91 0.24 12.35 -7.87
N ALA A 92 0.11 11.99 -6.59
CA ALA A 92 -1.18 11.78 -5.97
C ALA A 92 -1.93 13.12 -5.83
N ILE A 93 -3.19 13.15 -6.27
CA ILE A 93 -4.12 14.27 -6.11
C ILE A 93 -5.45 13.76 -5.54
N TRP A 94 -6.17 14.65 -4.87
CA TRP A 94 -7.48 14.35 -4.29
C TRP A 94 -8.48 15.41 -4.72
N THR A 95 -9.48 15.01 -5.49
CA THR A 95 -10.55 15.87 -5.96
C THR A 95 -11.78 15.75 -5.06
N ASN A 96 -12.65 16.77 -5.10
CA ASN A 96 -13.91 16.82 -4.34
C ASN A 96 -15.00 15.90 -4.89
N ASP A 97 -14.89 15.46 -6.14
CA ASP A 97 -15.66 14.39 -6.75
C ASP A 97 -14.69 13.39 -7.33
N ASN A 98 -14.88 12.11 -7.06
CA ASN A 98 -14.04 11.03 -7.59
C ASN A 98 -14.89 9.97 -8.31
N GLU A 99 -16.14 10.27 -8.69
CA GLU A 99 -17.04 9.29 -9.34
C GLU A 99 -17.27 7.98 -8.56
N GLY A 100 -16.99 7.96 -7.25
CA GLY A 100 -17.01 6.72 -6.47
C GLY A 100 -15.76 5.84 -6.64
N ASP A 101 -14.78 6.25 -7.44
CA ASP A 101 -13.48 5.57 -7.63
C ASP A 101 -12.55 5.70 -6.40
N SER A 102 -12.98 6.45 -5.38
CA SER A 102 -12.32 6.44 -4.06
C SER A 102 -12.62 5.18 -3.22
N ASP A 103 -13.50 4.28 -3.69
CA ASP A 103 -13.73 3.01 -3.01
C ASP A 103 -12.55 2.06 -3.24
N PRO A 104 -11.77 1.69 -2.19
CA PRO A 104 -10.63 0.80 -2.33
C PRO A 104 -10.98 -0.62 -2.81
N ILE A 105 -12.27 -1.00 -2.78
CA ILE A 105 -12.73 -2.30 -3.28
C ILE A 105 -12.80 -2.31 -4.81
N VAL A 106 -13.09 -1.16 -5.42
CA VAL A 106 -13.24 -1.04 -6.87
C VAL A 106 -11.86 -0.94 -7.52
N LYS A 107 -11.44 -2.05 -8.12
CA LYS A 107 -10.13 -2.19 -8.76
C LYS A 107 -10.17 -1.70 -10.20
N ARG A 108 -9.29 -0.75 -10.54
CA ARG A 108 -9.09 -0.23 -11.89
C ARG A 108 -7.60 -0.11 -12.20
N LEU A 109 -7.24 0.69 -13.20
CA LEU A 109 -5.84 1.07 -13.39
C LEU A 109 -5.39 1.96 -12.23
N LEU A 110 -4.19 1.72 -11.72
CA LEU A 110 -3.52 2.73 -10.90
C LEU A 110 -2.93 3.81 -11.81
N GLY A 111 -2.76 5.03 -11.30
CA GLY A 111 -2.05 6.06 -12.08
C GLY A 111 -0.62 5.64 -12.43
N MET A 112 0.02 4.84 -11.58
CA MET A 112 1.32 4.24 -11.86
C MET A 112 1.26 3.24 -13.04
N ASP A 113 0.15 2.51 -13.21
CA ASP A 113 -0.04 1.67 -14.40
C ASP A 113 -0.15 2.54 -15.67
N LEU A 114 -0.84 3.68 -15.59
CA LEU A 114 -0.95 4.64 -16.68
C LEU A 114 0.40 5.25 -17.07
N VAL A 115 1.29 5.55 -16.10
CA VAL A 115 2.68 5.98 -16.40
C VAL A 115 3.41 4.94 -17.25
N ARG A 116 3.40 3.67 -16.81
CA ARG A 116 4.07 2.58 -17.54
C ARG A 116 3.48 2.40 -18.94
N LEU A 117 2.16 2.28 -19.04
CA LEU A 117 1.48 2.05 -20.32
C LEU A 117 1.67 3.24 -21.26
N GLY A 118 1.67 4.48 -20.75
CA GLY A 118 1.99 5.68 -21.50
C GLY A 118 3.40 5.61 -22.10
N LEU A 119 4.40 5.22 -21.32
CA LEU A 119 5.78 5.07 -21.80
C LEU A 119 5.94 3.93 -22.81
N GLU A 120 5.34 2.77 -22.57
CA GLU A 120 5.47 1.59 -23.43
C GLU A 120 4.75 1.74 -24.79
N ARG A 121 3.76 2.62 -24.89
CA ARG A 121 2.88 2.72 -26.07
C ARG A 121 3.01 4.03 -26.83
N SER A 122 3.87 4.95 -26.39
CA SER A 122 3.99 6.28 -27.00
C SER A 122 5.31 6.54 -27.72
N SER A 123 5.28 7.44 -28.69
CA SER A 123 6.46 7.88 -29.45
C SER A 123 6.86 9.34 -29.20
N ASN A 124 5.98 10.12 -28.57
CA ASN A 124 6.17 11.52 -28.20
C ASN A 124 5.16 11.90 -27.10
N ALA A 125 5.26 13.11 -26.55
CA ALA A 125 4.44 13.56 -25.42
C ALA A 125 2.95 13.71 -25.78
N ASP A 126 2.62 14.20 -26.99
CA ASP A 126 1.23 14.28 -27.46
C ASP A 126 0.58 12.88 -27.55
N ASN A 127 1.29 11.91 -28.10
CA ASN A 127 0.82 10.53 -28.20
C ASN A 127 0.75 9.84 -26.82
N ALA A 128 1.67 10.15 -25.90
CA ALA A 128 1.62 9.66 -24.53
C ALA A 128 0.38 10.17 -23.77
N LEU A 129 0.04 11.46 -23.94
CA LEU A 129 -1.19 12.03 -23.41
C LEU A 129 -2.41 11.26 -23.91
N GLU A 130 -2.51 11.03 -25.23
CA GLU A 130 -3.63 10.29 -25.84
C GLU A 130 -3.74 8.84 -25.37
N VAL A 131 -2.61 8.16 -25.17
CA VAL A 131 -2.61 6.79 -24.61
C VAL A 131 -3.18 6.80 -23.20
N ILE A 132 -2.68 7.70 -22.34
CA ILE A 132 -3.09 7.76 -20.94
C ILE A 132 -4.58 8.09 -20.84
N THR A 133 -5.06 9.09 -21.57
CA THR A 133 -6.46 9.54 -21.48
C THR A 133 -7.43 8.50 -22.03
N LYS A 134 -7.12 7.84 -23.15
CA LYS A 134 -7.97 6.74 -23.68
C LYS A 134 -8.06 5.55 -22.72
N LEU A 135 -6.95 5.19 -22.08
CA LEU A 135 -6.94 4.13 -21.07
C LEU A 135 -7.73 4.52 -19.83
N LEU A 136 -7.58 5.77 -19.38
CA LEU A 136 -8.34 6.34 -18.27
C LEU A 136 -9.85 6.33 -18.56
N GLU A 137 -10.28 6.84 -19.71
CA GLU A 137 -11.70 6.88 -20.10
C GLU A 137 -12.30 5.46 -20.19
N LYS A 138 -11.56 4.52 -20.79
CA LYS A 138 -12.02 3.15 -20.98
C LYS A 138 -12.10 2.37 -19.66
N TYR A 139 -11.00 2.31 -18.91
CA TYR A 139 -10.86 1.42 -17.75
C TYR A 139 -11.09 2.13 -16.40
N GLY A 140 -11.03 3.46 -16.38
CA GLY A 140 -11.03 4.28 -15.18
C GLY A 140 -9.72 4.14 -14.38
N GLN A 141 -9.64 4.89 -13.28
CA GLN A 141 -8.52 4.82 -12.33
C GLN A 141 -9.04 4.56 -10.92
N GLY A 142 -8.31 3.81 -10.10
CA GLY A 142 -8.74 3.51 -8.74
C GLY A 142 -8.25 2.17 -8.18
N GLY A 143 -8.58 1.95 -6.90
CA GLY A 143 -8.06 0.86 -6.09
C GLY A 143 -6.89 1.29 -5.18
N PRO A 144 -6.38 0.38 -4.33
CA PRO A 144 -5.37 0.74 -3.35
C PRO A 144 -4.01 1.11 -3.96
N CYS A 145 -3.49 2.29 -3.64
CA CYS A 145 -2.21 2.79 -4.13
C CYS A 145 -1.03 2.41 -3.20
N SER A 146 -1.27 1.57 -2.19
CA SER A 146 -0.28 1.07 -1.23
C SER A 146 -0.48 -0.43 -0.96
N ASN A 147 0.64 -1.14 -0.77
CA ASN A 147 0.65 -2.55 -0.35
C ASN A 147 0.47 -2.73 1.17
N THR A 148 0.51 -1.65 1.95
CA THR A 148 0.40 -1.67 3.42
C THR A 148 -0.84 -0.95 3.94
N ASP A 149 -1.42 -0.02 3.17
CA ASP A 149 -2.64 0.69 3.51
C ASP A 149 -3.67 0.53 2.39
N GLN A 150 -4.64 -0.36 2.60
CA GLN A 150 -5.69 -0.63 1.63
C GLN A 150 -6.66 0.55 1.46
N GLY A 151 -6.73 1.48 2.42
CA GLY A 151 -7.57 2.67 2.31
C GLY A 151 -6.91 3.80 1.52
N PHE A 152 -5.66 3.60 1.07
CA PHE A 152 -4.90 4.65 0.42
C PHE A 152 -5.24 4.73 -1.06
N VAL A 153 -6.26 5.53 -1.40
CA VAL A 153 -6.76 5.72 -2.77
C VAL A 153 -6.64 7.20 -3.15
N TYR A 154 -6.24 7.45 -4.40
CA TYR A 154 -6.10 8.78 -4.97
C TYR A 154 -6.17 8.74 -6.49
N HIS A 155 -6.36 9.91 -7.10
CA HIS A 155 -6.18 10.12 -8.54
C HIS A 155 -4.82 10.73 -8.82
N ASN A 156 -4.51 10.96 -10.10
CA ASN A 156 -3.18 11.38 -10.50
C ASN A 156 -3.13 12.65 -11.33
N SER A 157 -2.15 13.49 -11.01
CA SER A 157 -1.57 14.45 -11.95
C SER A 157 -0.36 13.80 -12.61
N TYR A 158 -0.07 14.19 -13.84
CA TYR A 158 1.05 13.69 -14.63
C TYR A 158 1.78 14.85 -15.28
N LEU A 159 3.10 14.75 -15.33
CA LEU A 159 3.94 15.58 -16.19
C LEU A 159 4.59 14.67 -17.23
N ILE A 160 4.25 14.91 -18.48
CA ILE A 160 4.68 14.14 -19.65
C ILE A 160 5.58 15.05 -20.48
N ALA A 161 6.80 14.64 -20.79
CA ALA A 161 7.73 15.47 -21.56
C ALA A 161 8.41 14.66 -22.67
N ASP A 162 8.72 15.34 -23.76
CA ASP A 162 9.57 14.86 -24.84
C ASP A 162 10.59 15.95 -25.23
N PRO A 163 11.42 15.78 -26.27
CA PRO A 163 12.39 16.81 -26.68
C PRO A 163 11.79 18.14 -27.16
N SER A 164 10.48 18.20 -27.44
CA SER A 164 9.80 19.33 -28.07
C SER A 164 8.87 20.08 -27.14
N CYS A 165 8.18 19.37 -26.24
CA CYS A 165 7.18 19.96 -25.35
C CYS A 165 6.98 19.15 -24.08
N ALA A 166 6.14 19.67 -23.21
CA ALA A 166 5.59 18.94 -22.08
C ALA A 166 4.07 19.17 -21.96
N TRP A 167 3.42 18.24 -21.26
CA TRP A 167 2.01 18.28 -20.91
C TRP A 167 1.87 18.10 -19.40
N VAL A 168 1.09 18.97 -18.78
CA VAL A 168 0.48 18.69 -17.48
C VAL A 168 -0.88 18.05 -17.75
N LEU A 169 -1.16 16.90 -17.15
CA LEU A 169 -2.45 16.22 -17.21
C LEU A 169 -2.98 16.02 -15.79
N GLU A 170 -4.15 16.54 -15.49
CA GLU A 170 -4.81 16.38 -14.19
C GLU A 170 -6.14 15.66 -14.35
N THR A 171 -6.44 14.73 -13.45
CA THR A 171 -7.53 13.78 -13.61
C THR A 171 -8.50 13.81 -12.44
N CYS A 172 -9.75 13.46 -12.72
CA CYS A 172 -10.85 13.39 -11.78
C CYS A 172 -11.80 12.27 -12.23
N GLY A 173 -11.67 11.07 -11.65
CA GLY A 173 -12.42 9.90 -12.12
C GLY A 173 -11.98 9.57 -13.54
N LYS A 174 -12.93 9.54 -14.48
CA LYS A 174 -12.66 9.36 -15.91
C LYS A 174 -12.43 10.68 -16.66
N HIS A 175 -12.76 11.79 -16.03
CA HIS A 175 -12.59 13.11 -16.58
C HIS A 175 -11.16 13.65 -16.38
N TRP A 176 -10.75 14.56 -17.25
CA TRP A 176 -9.40 15.11 -17.23
C TRP A 176 -9.29 16.45 -17.96
N ALA A 177 -8.27 17.22 -17.61
CA ALA A 177 -7.83 18.42 -18.32
C ALA A 177 -6.31 18.38 -18.52
N ALA A 178 -5.82 19.00 -19.59
CA ALA A 178 -4.41 19.04 -19.93
C ALA A 178 -3.96 20.41 -20.43
N GLU A 179 -2.78 20.84 -19.98
CA GLU A 179 -2.11 22.09 -20.34
C GLU A 179 -0.81 21.79 -21.09
N LYS A 180 -0.62 22.38 -22.28
CA LYS A 180 0.62 22.26 -23.06
C LYS A 180 1.63 23.31 -22.63
N VAL A 181 2.88 22.87 -22.49
CA VAL A 181 4.05 23.69 -22.16
C VAL A 181 5.08 23.54 -23.27
N THR A 182 5.35 24.63 -23.99
CA THR A 182 6.28 24.64 -25.13
C THR A 182 7.54 25.48 -24.87
N SER A 183 7.55 26.26 -23.80
CA SER A 183 8.73 27.04 -23.38
C SER A 183 8.70 27.32 -21.87
N GLY A 184 9.85 27.72 -21.32
CA GLY A 184 9.95 28.11 -19.92
C GLY A 184 10.08 26.90 -19.00
N TYR A 185 9.37 26.89 -17.88
CA TYR A 185 9.36 25.77 -16.95
C TYR A 185 7.95 25.52 -16.41
N ARG A 186 7.71 24.30 -15.92
CA ARG A 186 6.49 23.94 -15.20
C ARG A 186 6.82 22.91 -14.13
N ASN A 187 6.06 22.92 -13.04
CA ASN A 187 6.12 21.87 -12.03
C ASN A 187 4.71 21.48 -11.60
N ILE A 188 4.61 20.29 -11.01
CA ILE A 188 3.43 19.77 -10.34
C ILE A 188 3.84 19.14 -9.01
N SER A 189 2.92 19.15 -8.07
CA SER A 189 3.01 18.54 -6.74
C SER A 189 1.65 17.91 -6.43
N ASN A 190 1.36 17.59 -5.16
CA ASN A 190 0.08 16.96 -4.76
C ASN A 190 -1.13 17.91 -4.70
N ILE A 191 -1.28 18.79 -5.68
CA ILE A 191 -2.41 19.72 -5.83
C ILE A 191 -2.82 19.78 -7.30
N LEU A 192 -4.06 20.18 -7.56
CA LEU A 192 -4.47 20.60 -8.90
C LEU A 192 -3.91 21.99 -9.21
N THR A 193 -3.45 22.18 -10.44
CA THR A 193 -2.74 23.38 -10.89
C THR A 193 -3.18 23.88 -12.25
N ILE A 194 -3.97 23.10 -13.01
CA ILE A 194 -4.57 23.57 -14.26
C ILE A 194 -5.71 24.52 -13.93
N THR A 195 -5.60 25.77 -14.33
CA THR A 195 -6.61 26.80 -14.09
C THR A 195 -7.56 26.93 -15.28
N THR A 196 -7.63 28.10 -15.90
CA THR A 196 -8.43 28.36 -17.10
C THR A 196 -7.66 28.06 -18.39
N LYS A 197 -6.32 28.02 -18.34
CA LYS A 197 -5.49 27.59 -19.48
C LYS A 197 -5.58 26.08 -19.67
N ILE A 198 -6.54 25.65 -20.49
CA ILE A 198 -6.81 24.25 -20.81
C ILE A 198 -6.68 24.06 -22.33
N ASP A 199 -5.68 23.29 -22.77
CA ASP A 199 -5.44 23.02 -24.19
C ASP A 199 -6.20 21.78 -24.69
N ARG A 200 -6.43 20.79 -23.80
CA ARG A 200 -7.28 19.61 -24.07
C ARG A 200 -8.04 19.21 -22.81
N LYS A 201 -9.23 18.62 -22.94
CA LYS A 201 -10.01 18.06 -21.83
C LYS A 201 -10.89 16.91 -22.32
N SER A 202 -11.35 16.06 -21.41
CA SER A 202 -12.32 15.00 -21.72
C SER A 202 -13.63 15.58 -22.24
N ASP A 203 -14.26 14.89 -23.20
CA ASP A 203 -15.60 15.22 -23.67
C ASP A 203 -16.63 15.19 -22.52
N GLY A 204 -17.59 16.11 -22.53
CA GLY A 204 -18.65 16.17 -21.51
C GLY A 204 -18.23 16.69 -20.13
N LEU A 205 -16.99 17.18 -19.96
CA LEU A 205 -16.48 17.62 -18.66
C LEU A 205 -17.31 18.75 -18.03
N GLU A 206 -17.69 19.74 -18.84
CA GLU A 206 -18.43 20.91 -18.36
C GLU A 206 -19.86 20.54 -17.97
N GLU A 207 -20.52 19.73 -18.80
CA GLU A 207 -21.85 19.19 -18.52
C GLU A 207 -21.85 18.34 -17.25
N TYR A 208 -20.80 17.53 -17.07
CA TYR A 208 -20.61 16.72 -15.87
C TYR A 208 -20.53 17.60 -14.62
N VAL A 209 -19.66 18.62 -14.59
CA VAL A 209 -19.51 19.45 -13.37
C VAL A 209 -20.75 20.29 -13.07
N ILE A 210 -21.49 20.72 -14.10
CA ILE A 210 -22.78 21.39 -13.94
C ILE A 210 -23.80 20.44 -13.33
N SER A 211 -23.87 19.20 -13.82
CA SER A 211 -24.79 18.17 -13.28
C SER A 211 -24.51 17.83 -11.81
N LYS A 212 -23.25 17.99 -11.38
CA LYS A 212 -22.80 17.81 -10.00
C LYS A 212 -23.00 19.05 -9.12
N GLY A 213 -23.38 20.18 -9.70
CA GLY A 213 -23.49 21.46 -9.00
C GLY A 213 -22.15 22.03 -8.53
N LEU A 214 -21.04 21.60 -9.14
CA LEU A 214 -19.68 22.07 -8.80
C LEU A 214 -19.31 23.38 -9.52
N TRP A 215 -20.03 23.70 -10.60
CA TRP A 215 -19.85 24.91 -11.40
C TRP A 215 -21.17 25.30 -12.05
N ASP A 216 -21.46 26.60 -12.14
CA ASP A 216 -22.73 27.12 -12.62
C ASP A 216 -22.72 27.58 -14.09
N GLY A 217 -21.57 27.44 -14.77
CA GLY A 217 -21.42 27.77 -16.19
C GLY A 217 -21.32 29.27 -16.50
N LYS A 218 -21.29 30.16 -15.50
CA LYS A 218 -21.30 31.62 -15.75
C LYS A 218 -19.92 32.22 -15.96
N GLU A 219 -18.96 31.79 -15.15
CA GLU A 219 -17.56 32.24 -15.21
C GLU A 219 -16.72 31.27 -16.05
N GLU A 220 -15.58 31.73 -16.56
CA GLU A 220 -14.64 30.86 -17.30
C GLU A 220 -14.28 29.59 -16.49
N PHE A 221 -14.37 28.43 -17.13
CA PHE A 221 -14.13 27.14 -16.45
C PHE A 221 -12.69 27.03 -15.96
N ASN A 222 -12.52 26.84 -14.65
CA ASN A 222 -11.23 26.71 -14.00
C ASN A 222 -11.11 25.33 -13.32
N PHE A 223 -10.34 24.42 -13.91
CA PHE A 223 -10.30 23.02 -13.51
C PHE A 223 -9.91 22.83 -12.03
N SER A 224 -8.81 23.48 -11.62
CA SER A 224 -8.32 23.41 -10.25
C SER A 224 -9.33 24.00 -9.25
N GLN A 225 -10.00 25.11 -9.57
CA GLN A 225 -10.99 25.69 -8.65
C GLN A 225 -12.23 24.80 -8.51
N VAL A 226 -12.69 24.21 -9.62
CA VAL A 226 -13.89 23.36 -9.63
C VAL A 226 -13.66 22.06 -8.87
N PHE A 227 -12.51 21.42 -9.06
CA PHE A 227 -12.24 20.08 -8.50
C PHE A 227 -11.40 20.08 -7.23
N SER A 228 -10.81 21.20 -6.85
CA SER A 228 -10.14 21.29 -5.55
C SER A 228 -11.19 21.19 -4.44
N GLY A 229 -11.00 20.23 -3.53
CA GLY A 229 -11.72 20.23 -2.26
C GLY A 229 -11.23 21.35 -1.32
N GLU A 230 -11.53 21.23 -0.02
CA GLU A 230 -10.98 22.15 0.99
C GLU A 230 -9.45 22.25 0.89
N LYS A 231 -8.91 23.46 1.03
CA LYS A 231 -7.48 23.80 0.85
C LYS A 231 -6.56 22.79 1.55
N LYS A 232 -5.67 22.13 0.79
CA LYS A 232 -4.69 21.17 1.31
C LYS A 232 -3.26 21.75 1.30
N PRO A 233 -2.44 21.53 2.35
CA PRO A 233 -1.01 21.88 2.48
C PRO A 233 0.00 21.52 1.36
N GLY A 234 -0.41 21.09 0.15
CA GLY A 234 0.52 20.86 -0.96
C GLY A 234 1.06 22.14 -1.62
N ASP A 235 0.50 23.29 -1.24
CA ASP A 235 0.82 24.63 -1.75
C ASP A 235 2.31 25.01 -1.56
N ALA A 236 2.86 24.76 -0.36
CA ALA A 236 4.19 25.25 0.01
C ALA A 236 5.34 24.65 -0.82
N ARG A 237 5.25 23.36 -1.21
CA ARG A 237 6.28 22.69 -2.00
C ARG A 237 6.16 22.99 -3.48
N PHE A 238 4.94 23.09 -3.99
CA PHE A 238 4.69 23.59 -5.34
C PHE A 238 5.34 24.97 -5.52
N ASP A 239 5.09 25.87 -4.59
CA ASP A 239 5.66 27.21 -4.56
C ASP A 239 7.17 27.22 -4.36
N ALA A 240 7.71 26.37 -3.47
CA ALA A 240 9.14 26.28 -3.26
C ALA A 240 9.86 25.73 -4.50
N GLY A 241 9.24 24.75 -5.17
CA GLY A 241 9.65 24.23 -6.46
C GLY A 241 9.74 25.32 -7.52
N ARG A 242 8.68 26.13 -7.64
CA ARG A 242 8.65 27.27 -8.56
C ARG A 242 9.77 28.27 -8.27
N ARG A 243 9.97 28.65 -7.00
CA ARG A 243 11.07 29.55 -6.58
C ARG A 243 12.46 28.98 -6.92
N LEU A 244 12.66 27.68 -6.80
CA LEU A 244 13.92 27.03 -7.18
C LEU A 244 14.11 27.02 -8.70
N LEU A 245 13.05 26.73 -9.47
CA LEU A 245 13.09 26.80 -10.93
C LEU A 245 13.40 28.22 -11.41
N ASP A 246 12.77 29.25 -10.83
CA ASP A 246 13.08 30.65 -11.10
C ASP A 246 14.56 30.95 -10.87
N ARG A 247 15.07 30.59 -9.69
CA ARG A 247 16.46 30.83 -9.30
C ARG A 247 17.44 30.16 -10.24
N TYR A 248 17.27 28.87 -10.50
CA TYR A 248 18.24 28.11 -11.29
C TYR A 248 18.10 28.34 -12.79
N SER A 249 16.95 28.79 -13.27
CA SER A 249 16.74 29.10 -14.69
C SER A 249 17.09 30.54 -15.07
N ALA A 250 17.40 31.41 -14.09
CA ALA A 250 17.68 32.83 -14.31
C ALA A 250 18.78 33.08 -15.36
N CYS A 251 19.81 32.23 -15.41
CA CYS A 251 20.91 32.34 -16.37
C CYS A 251 20.59 31.77 -17.77
N LYS A 252 19.40 31.19 -18.00
CA LYS A 252 18.99 30.57 -19.27
C LYS A 252 19.95 29.48 -19.77
N THR A 253 20.60 28.79 -18.84
CA THR A 253 21.51 27.67 -19.10
C THR A 253 21.19 26.45 -18.23
N PHE A 254 19.93 26.31 -17.83
CA PHE A 254 19.48 25.24 -16.95
C PHE A 254 19.86 23.88 -17.51
N SER A 255 20.40 23.02 -16.64
CA SER A 255 20.95 21.71 -16.98
C SER A 255 20.49 20.62 -16.01
N GLU A 256 20.84 19.37 -16.29
CA GLU A 256 20.66 18.25 -15.37
C GLU A 256 21.30 18.49 -14.00
N SER A 257 22.44 19.20 -13.96
CA SER A 257 23.12 19.54 -12.71
C SER A 257 22.27 20.45 -11.82
N ASP A 258 21.54 21.38 -12.44
CA ASP A 258 20.63 22.27 -11.73
C ASP A 258 19.39 21.53 -11.27
N MET A 259 18.86 20.62 -12.09
CA MET A 259 17.78 19.73 -11.67
C MET A 259 18.18 18.82 -10.50
N PHE A 260 19.43 18.32 -10.46
CA PHE A 260 19.93 17.60 -9.28
C PHE A 260 19.88 18.46 -8.01
N LYS A 261 20.19 19.76 -8.10
CA LYS A 261 20.11 20.67 -6.94
C LYS A 261 18.66 20.89 -6.50
N VAL A 262 17.72 21.00 -7.44
CA VAL A 262 16.28 21.11 -7.15
C VAL A 262 15.81 19.86 -6.39
N LEU A 263 16.06 18.67 -6.95
CA LEU A 263 15.60 17.40 -6.38
C LEU A 263 16.31 17.02 -5.07
N ARG A 264 17.46 17.63 -4.76
CA ARG A 264 18.22 17.44 -3.50
C ARG A 264 17.88 18.46 -2.43
N ASN A 265 17.06 19.46 -2.71
CA ASN A 265 16.82 20.54 -1.77
C ASN A 265 15.92 20.06 -0.61
N LYS A 266 16.52 19.90 0.58
CA LYS A 266 15.80 19.51 1.81
C LYS A 266 15.03 20.68 2.43
N GLU A 267 15.55 21.89 2.31
CA GLU A 267 14.95 23.10 2.89
C GLU A 267 13.56 23.40 2.32
N SER A 268 13.34 23.12 1.03
CA SER A 268 12.04 23.26 0.37
C SER A 268 11.06 22.15 0.71
N GLY A 269 11.51 21.04 1.31
CA GLY A 269 10.72 19.82 1.50
C GLY A 269 10.57 18.96 0.23
N ILE A 270 11.22 19.30 -0.88
CA ILE A 270 11.21 18.51 -2.12
C ILE A 270 12.03 17.22 -1.95
N CYS A 271 13.17 17.31 -1.28
CA CYS A 271 13.98 16.14 -0.90
C CYS A 271 13.66 15.74 0.52
N ARG A 272 13.25 14.50 0.73
CA ARG A 272 12.94 13.98 2.07
C ARG A 272 13.92 12.89 2.45
N GLY A 273 14.50 13.04 3.64
CA GLY A 273 15.51 12.12 4.16
C GLY A 273 14.91 10.76 4.54
N CYS A 274 15.77 9.76 4.71
CA CYS A 274 15.38 8.38 5.05
C CYS A 274 14.65 8.25 6.40
N GLU A 275 14.79 9.25 7.27
CA GLU A 275 14.12 9.37 8.56
C GLU A 275 12.65 9.78 8.47
N ASP A 276 12.21 10.29 7.31
CA ASP A 276 10.81 10.65 7.07
C ASP A 276 9.93 9.39 7.01
N ALA A 277 8.64 9.54 7.32
CA ALA A 277 7.65 8.48 7.10
C ALA A 277 7.38 8.25 5.61
N PHE A 278 7.64 9.27 4.77
CA PHE A 278 7.56 9.25 3.32
C PHE A 278 8.89 9.77 2.73
N PRO A 279 10.00 9.01 2.85
CA PRO A 279 11.26 9.43 2.27
C PRO A 279 11.13 9.52 0.75
N THR A 280 11.94 10.37 0.12
CA THR A 280 12.12 10.32 -1.33
C THR A 280 12.83 9.01 -1.66
N ALA A 281 12.09 8.02 -2.13
CA ALA A 281 12.55 6.64 -2.34
C ALA A 281 13.38 6.49 -3.62
N GLY A 282 13.15 7.36 -4.60
CA GLY A 282 13.94 7.45 -5.81
C GLY A 282 13.76 8.79 -6.51
N SER A 283 14.74 9.13 -7.35
CA SER A 283 14.69 10.34 -8.17
C SER A 283 15.13 10.04 -9.60
N GLN A 284 14.50 10.74 -10.55
CA GLN A 284 14.86 10.72 -11.97
C GLN A 284 15.18 12.15 -12.45
N VAL A 285 16.20 12.28 -13.29
CA VAL A 285 16.39 13.46 -14.15
C VAL A 285 16.59 12.99 -15.58
N SER A 286 15.90 13.58 -16.55
CA SER A 286 16.12 13.27 -17.96
C SER A 286 16.50 14.52 -18.74
N THR A 287 17.54 14.44 -19.57
CA THR A 287 17.83 15.42 -20.61
C THR A 287 17.31 14.85 -21.93
N LEU A 288 16.25 15.46 -22.47
CA LEU A 288 15.54 15.00 -23.65
C LEU A 288 15.93 15.87 -24.84
N SER A 289 16.46 15.26 -25.90
CA SER A 289 16.94 15.98 -27.07
C SER A 289 16.60 15.23 -28.36
N ALA A 290 16.24 15.98 -29.40
CA ALA A 290 16.10 15.45 -30.75
C ALA A 290 17.44 15.44 -31.50
N ALA A 291 18.42 16.21 -31.03
CA ALA A 291 19.71 16.40 -31.70
C ALA A 291 20.80 15.42 -31.21
N VAL A 292 20.72 14.99 -29.95
CA VAL A 292 21.65 14.04 -29.33
C VAL A 292 20.86 13.01 -28.54
N PRO A 293 21.43 11.82 -28.25
CA PRO A 293 20.75 10.82 -27.44
C PRO A 293 20.31 11.37 -26.08
N SER A 294 19.06 11.11 -25.71
CA SER A 294 18.54 11.45 -24.38
C SER A 294 19.28 10.68 -23.30
N ILE A 295 19.49 11.32 -22.14
CA ILE A 295 20.19 10.74 -20.99
C ILE A 295 19.25 10.76 -19.79
N HIS A 296 19.10 9.61 -19.14
CA HIS A 296 18.18 9.41 -18.03
C HIS A 296 18.95 9.01 -16.78
N TRP A 297 18.92 9.85 -15.77
CA TRP A 297 19.67 9.69 -14.53
C TRP A 297 18.74 9.21 -13.42
N PHE A 298 19.10 8.13 -12.74
CA PHE A 298 18.33 7.59 -11.62
C PHE A 298 19.20 7.44 -10.37
N THR A 299 18.63 7.69 -9.19
CA THR A 299 19.33 7.40 -7.92
C THR A 299 19.27 5.92 -7.56
N ALA A 300 18.16 5.24 -7.86
CA ALA A 300 17.87 3.86 -7.46
C ALA A 300 18.04 3.58 -5.96
N THR A 301 18.05 4.63 -5.14
CA THR A 301 18.27 4.61 -3.69
C THR A 301 17.56 5.82 -3.06
N PRO A 302 17.04 5.69 -1.82
CA PRO A 302 16.36 6.79 -1.14
C PRO A 302 17.28 7.97 -0.81
N ASP A 303 16.68 9.12 -0.47
CA ASP A 303 17.35 10.38 -0.11
C ASP A 303 18.34 10.85 -1.20
N PRO A 304 17.87 11.56 -2.26
CA PRO A 304 18.72 12.01 -3.34
C PRO A 304 19.86 12.94 -2.89
N SER A 305 19.76 13.58 -1.71
CA SER A 305 20.85 14.41 -1.16
C SER A 305 22.10 13.60 -0.82
N ARG A 306 21.94 12.29 -0.59
CA ARG A 306 23.02 11.34 -0.26
C ARG A 306 23.30 10.33 -1.37
N SER A 307 22.42 10.28 -2.37
CA SER A 307 22.45 9.29 -3.43
C SER A 307 23.09 9.80 -4.72
N VAL A 308 23.64 8.87 -5.50
CA VAL A 308 24.32 9.17 -6.76
C VAL A 308 23.35 8.97 -7.92
N PHE A 309 23.23 9.99 -8.77
CA PHE A 309 22.52 9.89 -10.04
C PHE A 309 23.37 9.10 -11.05
N LYS A 310 22.85 7.95 -11.48
CA LYS A 310 23.51 7.05 -12.44
C LYS A 310 22.86 7.20 -13.81
N PRO A 311 23.62 7.44 -14.88
CA PRO A 311 23.06 7.64 -16.21
C PRO A 311 22.64 6.32 -16.86
N PHE A 312 21.59 6.40 -17.65
CA PHE A 312 21.10 5.39 -18.56
C PHE A 312 20.82 6.05 -19.91
N ILE A 313 21.26 5.42 -21.00
CA ILE A 313 21.06 5.88 -22.37
C ILE A 313 20.53 4.69 -23.16
N PHE A 314 19.42 4.88 -23.87
CA PHE A 314 18.92 3.86 -24.78
C PHE A 314 19.90 3.64 -25.92
N THR A 315 20.28 2.38 -26.12
CA THR A 315 21.09 1.93 -27.26
C THR A 315 20.45 0.68 -27.83
N LYS A 316 20.74 0.37 -29.09
CA LYS A 316 20.14 -0.78 -29.81
C LYS A 316 20.29 -2.12 -29.07
N ASN A 317 21.32 -2.25 -28.24
CA ASN A 317 21.60 -3.43 -27.41
C ASN A 317 22.04 -3.00 -26.01
N ALA A 318 21.17 -2.31 -25.27
CA ALA A 318 21.49 -1.83 -23.92
C ALA A 318 21.95 -3.00 -23.03
N VAL A 319 23.21 -2.96 -22.59
CA VAL A 319 23.77 -3.93 -21.65
C VAL A 319 23.61 -3.37 -20.24
N ILE A 320 22.72 -3.98 -19.46
CA ILE A 320 22.56 -3.61 -18.05
C ILE A 320 23.74 -4.14 -17.25
N SER A 321 24.35 -3.27 -16.45
CA SER A 321 25.47 -3.65 -15.59
C SER A 321 25.09 -4.80 -14.67
N LYS A 322 25.96 -5.82 -14.56
CA LYS A 322 25.87 -6.90 -13.57
C LYS A 322 25.89 -6.41 -12.11
N HIS A 323 26.14 -5.12 -11.87
CA HIS A 323 26.07 -4.50 -10.55
C HIS A 323 24.76 -3.74 -10.32
N THR A 324 23.96 -3.54 -11.36
CA THR A 324 22.62 -2.94 -11.30
C THR A 324 21.60 -4.06 -11.44
N ILE A 325 21.54 -4.91 -10.41
CA ILE A 325 20.60 -6.03 -10.35
C ILE A 325 19.53 -5.66 -9.32
N CYS A 326 18.26 -5.74 -9.70
CA CYS A 326 17.20 -5.77 -8.71
C CYS A 326 17.38 -7.02 -7.83
N PRO A 327 17.19 -6.97 -6.50
CA PRO A 327 17.17 -8.17 -5.68
C PRO A 327 16.22 -9.20 -6.30
N ASP A 328 16.82 -10.28 -6.80
CA ASP A 328 16.06 -11.34 -7.46
C ASP A 328 15.02 -11.87 -6.48
N LYS A 329 13.74 -11.91 -6.86
CA LYS A 329 12.70 -12.55 -6.02
C LYS A 329 13.05 -14.00 -5.68
N ASN A 330 13.96 -14.62 -6.45
CA ASN A 330 14.51 -15.95 -6.24
C ASN A 330 15.79 -15.99 -5.37
N ASN A 331 16.53 -14.88 -5.22
CA ASN A 331 17.76 -14.80 -4.41
C ASN A 331 17.56 -14.12 -3.04
N MET A 332 16.42 -13.46 -2.82
CA MET A 332 15.78 -13.62 -1.52
C MET A 332 15.50 -15.10 -1.42
N LYS A 333 16.19 -15.83 -0.52
CA LYS A 333 15.91 -17.25 -0.27
C LYS A 333 14.39 -17.44 -0.35
N THR A 334 13.96 -18.15 -1.38
CA THR A 334 12.62 -18.67 -1.49
C THR A 334 12.44 -19.57 -0.28
N GLU A 335 11.99 -19.00 0.84
CA GLU A 335 11.16 -19.77 1.75
C GLU A 335 9.94 -20.13 0.91
N ASP A 336 9.89 -21.40 0.58
CA ASP A 336 8.92 -22.06 -0.27
C ASP A 336 7.56 -21.34 -0.32
N LYS A 337 7.06 -21.10 -1.54
CA LYS A 337 5.63 -20.85 -1.81
C LYS A 337 4.71 -22.03 -1.37
N ASN A 338 5.21 -22.96 -0.57
CA ASN A 338 4.47 -24.08 0.03
C ASN A 338 4.26 -23.98 1.54
N ASN A 339 4.56 -22.85 2.22
CA ASN A 339 3.94 -22.57 3.52
C ASN A 339 4.15 -21.11 3.92
N ILE A 340 3.19 -20.22 3.62
CA ILE A 340 3.08 -18.95 4.36
C ILE A 340 2.94 -19.35 5.84
N PRO A 341 3.81 -18.87 6.76
CA PRO A 341 3.69 -19.20 8.17
C PRO A 341 2.29 -18.85 8.65
N LYS A 342 1.64 -19.84 9.26
CA LYS A 342 0.24 -19.78 9.64
C LYS A 342 0.12 -19.75 11.16
N VAL A 343 -0.67 -18.82 11.68
CA VAL A 343 -1.02 -18.76 13.10
C VAL A 343 -2.53 -18.84 13.22
N ARG A 344 -3.00 -19.83 13.98
CA ARG A 344 -4.41 -20.06 14.27
C ARG A 344 -4.75 -19.51 15.65
N ILE A 345 -5.80 -18.71 15.77
CA ILE A 345 -6.23 -18.10 17.03
C ILE A 345 -7.65 -18.54 17.34
N ALA A 346 -7.89 -19.06 18.55
CA ALA A 346 -9.23 -19.28 19.06
C ALA A 346 -9.65 -18.10 19.93
N VAL A 347 -10.81 -17.50 19.63
CA VAL A 347 -11.45 -16.47 20.47
C VAL A 347 -12.60 -17.13 21.22
N ILE A 348 -12.48 -17.21 22.54
CA ILE A 348 -13.44 -17.88 23.43
C ILE A 348 -13.92 -16.95 24.55
N GLY A 349 -15.04 -17.29 25.17
CA GLY A 349 -15.68 -16.48 26.22
C GLY A 349 -17.19 -16.65 26.22
N LYS A 350 -17.85 -16.15 27.27
CA LYS A 350 -19.32 -16.25 27.43
C LYS A 350 -20.07 -15.64 26.23
N SER A 351 -21.33 -16.00 26.04
CA SER A 351 -22.24 -15.30 25.12
C SER A 351 -22.30 -13.79 25.43
N ASN A 352 -22.43 -12.98 24.37
CA ASN A 352 -22.61 -11.52 24.43
C ASN A 352 -21.45 -10.68 25.02
N VAL A 353 -20.27 -11.28 25.22
CA VAL A 353 -19.06 -10.54 25.65
C VAL A 353 -18.37 -9.76 24.53
N GLY A 354 -18.78 -9.94 23.26
CA GLY A 354 -18.27 -9.19 22.11
C GLY A 354 -17.13 -9.85 21.30
N LYS A 355 -17.05 -11.18 21.28
CA LYS A 355 -16.04 -11.97 20.54
C LYS A 355 -16.02 -11.70 19.02
N SER A 356 -17.19 -11.74 18.39
CA SER A 356 -17.35 -11.47 16.95
C SER A 356 -16.99 -10.03 16.62
N ALA A 357 -17.46 -9.10 17.45
CA ALA A 357 -17.15 -7.68 17.31
C ALA A 357 -15.64 -7.42 17.41
N LEU A 358 -14.96 -8.03 18.40
CA LEU A 358 -13.52 -7.94 18.58
C LEU A 358 -12.77 -8.45 17.35
N THR A 359 -13.17 -9.61 16.84
CA THR A 359 -12.53 -10.27 15.68
C THR A 359 -12.67 -9.42 14.43
N VAL A 360 -13.88 -8.95 14.12
CA VAL A 360 -14.12 -8.08 12.96
C VAL A 360 -13.43 -6.74 13.12
N ARG A 361 -13.41 -6.16 14.32
CA ARG A 361 -12.73 -4.89 14.61
C ARG A 361 -11.23 -4.96 14.38
N TYR A 362 -10.62 -6.06 14.81
CA TYR A 362 -9.21 -6.34 14.57
C TYR A 362 -8.93 -6.44 13.06
N LEU A 363 -9.70 -7.25 12.34
CA LEU A 363 -9.44 -7.58 10.94
C LEU A 363 -9.77 -6.42 9.96
N THR A 364 -10.87 -5.70 10.21
CA THR A 364 -11.41 -4.71 9.26
C THR A 364 -11.23 -3.25 9.70
N ARG A 365 -10.80 -2.99 10.94
CA ARG A 365 -10.77 -1.66 11.57
C ARG A 365 -12.16 -0.98 11.67
N ARG A 366 -13.25 -1.68 11.35
CA ARG A 366 -14.65 -1.19 11.43
C ARG A 366 -15.37 -1.83 12.60
N TYR A 367 -16.35 -1.12 13.15
CA TYR A 367 -17.32 -1.66 14.12
C TYR A 367 -18.65 -1.87 13.39
N ILE A 368 -19.23 -3.06 13.53
CA ILE A 368 -20.54 -3.41 12.97
C ILE A 368 -21.43 -3.73 14.18
N GLY A 369 -22.63 -3.16 14.27
CA GLY A 369 -23.47 -3.32 15.46
C GLY A 369 -24.16 -4.68 15.60
N GLU A 370 -24.26 -5.44 14.51
CA GLU A 370 -25.03 -6.68 14.42
C GLU A 370 -24.16 -7.84 13.92
N TYR A 371 -24.18 -8.96 14.65
CA TYR A 371 -23.42 -10.16 14.31
C TYR A 371 -24.26 -11.43 14.47
N ARG A 372 -24.05 -12.42 13.59
CA ARG A 372 -24.67 -13.74 13.69
C ARG A 372 -24.00 -14.53 14.83
N SER A 373 -24.78 -14.93 15.83
CA SER A 373 -24.27 -15.55 17.07
C SER A 373 -24.63 -17.04 17.21
N ASN A 374 -24.95 -17.73 16.11
CA ASN A 374 -25.51 -19.08 16.12
C ASN A 374 -24.57 -20.17 15.55
N THR A 375 -23.39 -19.82 15.03
CA THR A 375 -22.41 -20.79 14.50
C THR A 375 -20.99 -20.26 14.67
N ASP A 376 -20.01 -21.17 14.76
CA ASP A 376 -18.59 -20.82 14.75
C ASP A 376 -18.22 -20.19 13.39
N LEU A 377 -17.48 -19.08 13.42
CA LEU A 377 -17.03 -18.39 12.21
C LEU A 377 -15.51 -18.45 12.10
N LEU A 378 -15.01 -18.93 10.95
CA LEU A 378 -13.59 -18.94 10.63
C LEU A 378 -13.27 -17.75 9.72
N TYR A 379 -12.42 -16.87 10.21
CA TYR A 379 -11.91 -15.73 9.48
C TYR A 379 -10.49 -15.97 9.04
N LYS A 380 -10.15 -15.63 7.79
CA LYS A 380 -8.79 -15.73 7.26
C LYS A 380 -8.30 -14.39 6.75
N GLN A 381 -7.06 -14.03 7.09
CA GLN A 381 -6.41 -12.82 6.61
C GLN A 381 -4.88 -13.00 6.54
N THR A 382 -4.27 -12.50 5.47
CA THR A 382 -2.81 -12.42 5.35
C THR A 382 -2.35 -11.07 5.87
N LEU A 383 -1.48 -11.08 6.88
CA LEU A 383 -0.89 -9.91 7.52
C LEU A 383 0.60 -9.81 7.21
N THR A 384 1.12 -8.60 7.12
CA THR A 384 2.57 -8.36 7.09
C THR A 384 3.01 -7.93 8.49
N VAL A 385 3.72 -8.79 9.21
CA VAL A 385 4.21 -8.50 10.57
C VAL A 385 5.74 -8.67 10.56
N ASN A 386 6.49 -7.61 10.91
CA ASN A 386 7.96 -7.56 10.87
C ASN A 386 8.56 -7.92 9.50
N ASN A 387 7.97 -7.40 8.42
CA ASN A 387 8.38 -7.66 7.02
C ASN A 387 8.27 -9.14 6.57
N THR A 388 7.46 -9.95 7.26
CA THR A 388 7.12 -11.32 6.83
C THR A 388 5.62 -11.48 6.69
N SER A 389 5.17 -12.08 5.58
CA SER A 389 3.76 -12.46 5.38
C SER A 389 3.37 -13.59 6.35
N LEU A 390 2.25 -13.41 7.04
CA LEU A 390 1.69 -14.34 8.01
C LEU A 390 0.22 -14.57 7.67
N GLU A 391 -0.18 -15.82 7.49
CA GLU A 391 -1.59 -16.16 7.41
C GLU A 391 -2.13 -16.28 8.84
N VAL A 392 -3.10 -15.45 9.17
CA VAL A 392 -3.82 -15.53 10.44
C VAL A 392 -5.21 -16.09 10.18
N GLU A 393 -5.52 -17.20 10.87
CA GLU A 393 -6.86 -17.76 10.91
C GLU A 393 -7.44 -17.58 12.31
N ILE A 394 -8.59 -16.94 12.41
CA ILE A 394 -9.27 -16.69 13.69
C ILE A 394 -10.58 -17.46 13.69
N VAL A 395 -10.74 -18.36 14.67
CA VAL A 395 -12.04 -18.98 14.94
C VAL A 395 -12.73 -18.21 16.06
N ASP A 396 -13.86 -17.60 15.72
CA ASP A 396 -14.80 -17.00 16.67
C ASP A 396 -15.77 -18.09 17.12
N VAL A 397 -15.60 -18.55 18.35
CA VAL A 397 -16.34 -19.71 18.86
C VAL A 397 -17.73 -19.30 19.32
N CYS A 398 -18.75 -19.91 18.74
CA CYS A 398 -20.12 -19.74 19.17
C CYS A 398 -20.31 -20.36 20.55
N SER A 399 -20.86 -19.57 21.46
CA SER A 399 -21.22 -20.00 22.81
C SER A 399 -22.72 -20.34 22.89
N CYS A 400 -23.30 -20.86 21.79
CA CYS A 400 -24.74 -21.09 21.63
C CYS A 400 -25.24 -22.43 22.21
N ASP A 401 -24.38 -23.45 22.30
CA ASP A 401 -24.78 -24.78 22.78
C ASP A 401 -24.12 -25.13 24.13
N LEU A 402 -24.97 -25.30 25.16
CA LEU A 402 -24.75 -26.10 26.38
C LEU A 402 -23.39 -25.98 27.08
N GLU A 403 -22.99 -24.84 27.66
CA GLU A 403 -21.92 -24.69 28.70
C GLU A 403 -20.59 -25.45 28.47
N ALA A 404 -20.37 -26.02 27.29
CA ALA A 404 -19.35 -27.01 27.03
C ALA A 404 -18.11 -26.27 26.54
N PHE A 405 -16.98 -26.59 27.15
CA PHE A 405 -15.72 -25.97 26.80
C PHE A 405 -15.31 -26.39 25.37
N PRO A 406 -14.88 -25.47 24.50
CA PRO A 406 -14.61 -25.76 23.08
C PRO A 406 -13.24 -26.43 22.88
N GLU A 407 -13.08 -27.67 23.36
CA GLU A 407 -11.81 -28.42 23.33
C GLU A 407 -11.22 -28.52 21.92
N GLU A 408 -12.05 -28.79 20.90
CA GLU A 408 -11.61 -28.91 19.50
C GLU A 408 -10.97 -27.63 18.97
N ALA A 409 -11.54 -26.46 19.30
CA ALA A 409 -11.00 -25.17 18.88
C ALA A 409 -9.63 -24.90 19.53
N ILE A 410 -9.45 -25.30 20.79
CA ILE A 410 -8.17 -25.17 21.51
C ILE A 410 -7.11 -26.14 20.98
N HIS A 411 -7.50 -27.37 20.61
CA HIS A 411 -6.58 -28.30 19.94
C HIS A 411 -6.16 -27.79 18.56
N TRP A 412 -7.05 -27.12 17.82
CA TRP A 412 -6.77 -26.54 16.52
C TRP A 412 -5.89 -25.28 16.60
N ALA A 413 -6.09 -24.42 17.59
CA ALA A 413 -5.45 -23.10 17.64
C ALA A 413 -3.99 -23.12 18.08
N ASP A 414 -3.16 -22.21 17.56
CA ASP A 414 -1.78 -21.98 18.01
C ASP A 414 -1.71 -20.95 19.16
N ALA A 415 -2.80 -20.21 19.38
CA ALA A 415 -2.98 -19.19 20.43
C ALA A 415 -4.46 -19.08 20.85
N ALA A 416 -4.73 -18.59 22.07
CA ALA A 416 -6.09 -18.40 22.57
C ALA A 416 -6.32 -16.99 23.17
N ILE A 417 -7.42 -16.34 22.80
CA ILE A 417 -7.87 -15.10 23.43
C ILE A 417 -9.16 -15.41 24.20
N VAL A 418 -9.14 -15.17 25.50
CA VAL A 418 -10.28 -15.39 26.39
C VAL A 418 -10.90 -14.04 26.75
N VAL A 419 -12.14 -13.83 26.30
CA VAL A 419 -12.84 -12.54 26.39
C VAL A 419 -13.90 -12.57 27.47
N TYR A 420 -13.95 -11.53 28.31
CA TYR A 420 -15.05 -11.28 29.24
C TYR A 420 -15.59 -9.85 29.10
N ASP A 421 -16.75 -9.59 29.68
CA ASP A 421 -17.39 -8.28 29.74
C ASP A 421 -17.19 -7.67 31.12
N ILE A 422 -16.59 -6.47 31.21
CA ILE A 422 -16.30 -5.81 32.49
C ILE A 422 -17.56 -5.48 33.29
N THR A 423 -18.72 -5.40 32.64
CA THR A 423 -20.02 -5.15 33.27
C THR A 423 -20.67 -6.43 33.81
N CYS A 424 -20.06 -7.60 33.58
CA CYS A 424 -20.61 -8.91 33.94
C CYS A 424 -19.61 -9.77 34.72
N ARG A 425 -19.69 -9.74 36.06
CA ARG A 425 -18.88 -10.55 36.99
C ARG A 425 -18.85 -12.04 36.64
N HIS A 426 -20.00 -12.60 36.31
CA HIS A 426 -20.09 -14.01 35.96
C HIS A 426 -19.37 -14.36 34.64
N SER A 427 -19.29 -13.43 33.67
CA SER A 427 -18.50 -13.65 32.45
C SER A 427 -16.99 -13.71 32.74
N PHE A 428 -16.53 -12.96 33.75
CA PHE A 428 -15.14 -12.97 34.22
C PHE A 428 -14.79 -14.26 34.97
N GLU A 429 -15.69 -14.75 35.81
CA GLU A 429 -15.54 -16.04 36.49
C GLU A 429 -15.44 -17.19 35.47
N GLN A 430 -16.32 -17.20 34.47
CA GLN A 430 -16.27 -18.19 33.38
C GLN A 430 -14.98 -18.07 32.55
N ALA A 431 -14.54 -16.86 32.20
CA ALA A 431 -13.28 -16.65 31.50
C ALA A 431 -12.07 -17.18 32.31
N THR A 432 -12.08 -16.99 33.63
CA THR A 432 -11.05 -17.50 34.54
C THR A 432 -11.03 -19.03 34.57
N GLU A 433 -12.19 -19.68 34.57
CA GLU A 433 -12.28 -21.13 34.47
C GLU A 433 -11.82 -21.65 33.10
N MET A 434 -12.21 -20.96 32.02
CA MET A 434 -11.78 -21.27 30.66
C MET A 434 -10.25 -21.19 30.51
N LEU A 435 -9.59 -20.18 31.09
CA LEU A 435 -8.12 -20.08 31.10
C LEU A 435 -7.45 -21.32 31.71
N LYS A 436 -7.98 -21.81 32.84
CA LYS A 436 -7.48 -23.02 33.50
C LYS A 436 -7.65 -24.26 32.61
N LYS A 437 -8.81 -24.39 31.95
CA LYS A 437 -9.07 -25.50 31.01
C LYS A 437 -8.16 -25.44 29.78
N VAL A 438 -7.93 -24.24 29.20
CA VAL A 438 -6.95 -24.04 28.12
C VAL A 438 -5.55 -24.50 28.56
N LEU A 439 -5.12 -24.14 29.77
CA LEU A 439 -3.84 -24.55 30.35
C LEU A 439 -3.72 -26.07 30.54
N GLN A 440 -4.80 -26.73 30.97
CA GLN A 440 -4.86 -28.18 31.16
C GLN A 440 -4.72 -28.93 29.83
N LEU A 441 -5.40 -28.48 28.78
CA LEU A 441 -5.33 -29.12 27.46
C LEU A 441 -4.03 -28.81 26.73
N ARG A 442 -3.53 -27.57 26.86
CA ARG A 442 -2.34 -27.08 26.18
C ARG A 442 -1.50 -26.19 27.10
N THR A 443 -0.53 -26.81 27.77
CA THR A 443 0.32 -26.15 28.76
C THR A 443 1.10 -24.95 28.18
N GLN A 444 1.59 -25.05 26.95
CA GLN A 444 2.46 -24.06 26.30
C GLN A 444 1.76 -23.17 25.26
N ILE A 445 0.42 -23.17 25.18
CA ILE A 445 -0.28 -22.29 24.22
C ILE A 445 -0.21 -20.82 24.69
N PRO A 446 0.29 -19.88 23.87
CA PRO A 446 0.18 -18.45 24.12
C PRO A 446 -1.29 -18.07 24.34
N ARG A 447 -1.54 -17.24 25.36
CA ARG A 447 -2.91 -16.85 25.70
C ARG A 447 -3.00 -15.43 26.21
N VAL A 448 -4.13 -14.79 25.94
CA VAL A 448 -4.45 -13.43 26.42
C VAL A 448 -5.80 -13.45 27.12
N LEU A 449 -5.87 -12.82 28.30
CA LEU A 449 -7.13 -12.47 28.94
C LEU A 449 -7.52 -11.05 28.52
N LEU A 450 -8.74 -10.88 28.00
CA LEU A 450 -9.19 -9.61 27.44
C LEU A 450 -10.54 -9.19 28.05
N GLY A 451 -10.55 -8.11 28.81
CA GLY A 451 -11.77 -7.45 29.30
C GLY A 451 -12.31 -6.51 28.24
N ASN A 452 -13.57 -6.69 27.83
CA ASN A 452 -14.24 -5.86 26.83
C ASN A 452 -15.31 -4.97 27.46
N LYS A 453 -15.72 -3.93 26.71
CA LYS A 453 -16.70 -2.89 27.07
C LYS A 453 -16.18 -1.86 28.08
N ALA A 454 -14.90 -1.51 27.99
CA ALA A 454 -14.30 -0.45 28.81
C ALA A 454 -15.01 0.91 28.67
N ASP A 455 -15.74 1.15 27.58
CA ASP A 455 -16.60 2.32 27.39
C ASP A 455 -17.78 2.38 28.39
N LEU A 456 -18.13 1.25 29.01
CA LEU A 456 -19.21 1.13 29.99
C LEU A 456 -18.70 1.16 31.43
N GLU A 457 -17.75 2.06 31.73
CA GLU A 457 -17.15 2.23 33.07
C GLU A 457 -18.20 2.39 34.18
N HIS A 458 -19.25 3.16 33.91
CA HIS A 458 -20.35 3.41 34.83
C HIS A 458 -21.19 2.15 35.18
N LEU A 459 -21.01 1.05 34.45
CA LEU A 459 -21.65 -0.24 34.69
C LEU A 459 -20.65 -1.33 35.14
N ARG A 460 -19.40 -0.96 35.45
CA ARG A 460 -18.34 -1.90 35.82
C ARG A 460 -18.75 -2.76 37.01
N ARG A 461 -18.45 -4.06 36.90
CA ARG A 461 -18.61 -5.07 37.97
C ARG A 461 -17.35 -5.90 38.22
N VAL A 462 -16.29 -5.65 37.45
CA VAL A 462 -15.00 -6.32 37.54
C VAL A 462 -13.93 -5.25 37.45
N GLU A 463 -13.11 -5.13 38.50
CA GLU A 463 -12.04 -4.14 38.54
C GLU A 463 -10.90 -4.54 37.58
N GLU A 464 -10.23 -3.56 36.96
CA GLU A 464 -9.08 -3.82 36.10
C GLU A 464 -7.98 -4.60 36.86
N THR A 465 -7.82 -4.32 38.15
CA THR A 465 -6.86 -5.02 39.03
C THR A 465 -7.17 -6.50 39.18
N GLU A 466 -8.44 -6.90 39.14
CA GLU A 466 -8.84 -8.32 39.20
C GLU A 466 -8.42 -9.03 37.91
N GLY A 467 -8.69 -8.43 36.75
CA GLY A 467 -8.26 -8.95 35.45
C GLY A 467 -6.74 -9.10 35.35
N ARG A 468 -6.00 -8.07 35.79
CA ARG A 468 -4.52 -8.10 35.86
C ARG A 468 -4.00 -9.20 36.79
N THR A 469 -4.64 -9.39 37.95
CA THR A 469 -4.27 -10.43 38.92
C THR A 469 -4.46 -11.82 38.33
N VAL A 470 -5.61 -12.08 37.69
CA VAL A 470 -5.86 -13.36 37.00
C VAL A 470 -4.87 -13.58 35.86
N GLY A 471 -4.53 -12.53 35.11
CA GLY A 471 -3.51 -12.58 34.07
C GLY A 471 -2.17 -13.10 34.60
N ILE A 472 -1.68 -12.51 35.69
CA ILE A 472 -0.44 -12.91 36.37
C ILE A 472 -0.52 -14.35 36.89
N GLN A 473 -1.61 -14.70 37.59
CA GLN A 473 -1.79 -16.04 38.18
C GLN A 473 -1.81 -17.16 37.13
N ASN A 474 -2.31 -16.88 35.93
CA ASN A 474 -2.38 -17.84 34.82
C ASN A 474 -1.25 -17.66 33.79
N ASN A 475 -0.23 -16.86 34.11
CA ASN A 475 0.92 -16.57 33.26
C ASN A 475 0.51 -16.17 31.83
N CYS A 476 -0.37 -15.18 31.72
CA CYS A 476 -0.87 -14.67 30.45
C CYS A 476 -0.96 -13.15 30.45
N SER A 477 -0.88 -12.55 29.26
CA SER A 477 -1.03 -11.11 29.12
C SER A 477 -2.48 -10.69 29.33
N PHE A 478 -2.68 -9.53 29.95
CA PHE A 478 -4.00 -8.97 30.23
C PHE A 478 -4.18 -7.63 29.51
N TYR A 479 -5.32 -7.44 28.88
CA TYR A 479 -5.73 -6.18 28.24
C TYR A 479 -7.18 -5.87 28.57
N GLU A 480 -7.49 -4.58 28.72
CA GLU A 480 -8.86 -4.09 28.77
C GLU A 480 -9.12 -3.18 27.58
N VAL A 481 -10.24 -3.37 26.88
CA VAL A 481 -10.56 -2.70 25.62
C VAL A 481 -12.03 -2.30 25.55
N SER A 482 -12.32 -1.29 24.74
CA SER A 482 -13.64 -1.10 24.15
C SER A 482 -13.56 -1.46 22.68
N VAL A 483 -14.36 -2.43 22.23
CA VAL A 483 -14.48 -2.76 20.80
C VAL A 483 -15.32 -1.73 20.04
N ALA A 484 -16.25 -1.05 20.72
CA ALA A 484 -17.07 0.00 20.14
C ALA A 484 -16.22 1.25 19.83
N GLU A 485 -15.26 1.57 20.69
CA GLU A 485 -14.31 2.66 20.49
C GLU A 485 -13.07 2.17 19.71
N ASN A 486 -12.47 3.04 18.89
CA ASN A 486 -11.28 2.69 18.11
C ASN A 486 -10.01 2.68 18.97
N SER A 487 -9.90 1.75 19.92
CA SER A 487 -8.74 1.68 20.84
C SER A 487 -7.55 0.94 20.24
N GLN A 488 -6.35 1.49 20.43
CA GLN A 488 -5.09 0.83 20.04
C GLN A 488 -4.82 -0.45 20.84
N ALA A 489 -5.40 -0.57 22.04
CA ALA A 489 -5.20 -1.72 22.92
C ALA A 489 -5.68 -3.04 22.29
N ILE A 490 -6.68 -3.00 21.41
CA ILE A 490 -7.12 -4.17 20.63
C ILE A 490 -5.96 -4.72 19.81
N TYR A 491 -5.26 -3.86 19.06
CA TYR A 491 -4.19 -4.27 18.16
C TYR A 491 -2.95 -4.71 18.93
N GLN A 492 -2.65 -4.05 20.05
CA GLN A 492 -1.57 -4.47 20.96
C GLN A 492 -1.79 -5.89 21.50
N ALA A 493 -3.04 -6.26 21.85
CA ALA A 493 -3.36 -7.59 22.34
C ALA A 493 -3.12 -8.69 21.29
N PHE A 494 -3.52 -8.46 20.04
CA PHE A 494 -3.27 -9.38 18.94
C PHE A 494 -1.79 -9.41 18.51
N ASP A 495 -1.11 -8.27 18.48
CA ASP A 495 0.33 -8.22 18.16
C ASP A 495 1.16 -8.98 19.22
N ALA A 496 0.80 -8.88 20.51
CA ALA A 496 1.47 -9.62 21.57
C ALA A 496 1.38 -11.13 21.37
N ILE A 497 0.18 -11.66 21.08
CA ILE A 497 -0.02 -13.11 20.93
C ILE A 497 0.62 -13.65 19.65
N LEU A 498 0.57 -12.89 18.54
CA LEU A 498 1.22 -13.26 17.28
C LEU A 498 2.75 -13.32 17.41
N ASN A 499 3.34 -12.39 18.16
CA ASN A 499 4.78 -12.38 18.42
C ASN A 499 5.21 -13.57 19.31
N GLU A 500 4.40 -13.94 20.30
CA GLU A 500 4.68 -15.08 21.17
C GLU A 500 4.64 -16.42 20.41
N CYS A 501 3.64 -16.62 19.53
CA CYS A 501 3.55 -17.81 18.66
C CYS A 501 4.76 -17.97 17.73
N ARG A 502 5.38 -16.86 17.30
CA ARG A 502 6.57 -16.88 16.44
C ARG A 502 7.84 -17.25 17.21
N GLN A 503 7.97 -16.79 18.45
CA GLN A 503 9.12 -17.12 19.29
C GLN A 503 9.12 -18.60 19.70
N SER A 504 7.94 -19.19 19.93
CA SER A 504 7.81 -20.61 20.27
C SER A 504 8.13 -21.54 19.10
N THR A 505 7.75 -21.16 17.87
CA THR A 505 8.08 -21.91 16.63
C THR A 505 9.56 -21.82 16.24
N GLN A 506 10.23 -20.70 16.50
CA GLN A 506 11.68 -20.57 16.25
C GLN A 506 12.56 -21.36 17.23
N LYS A 507 12.11 -21.57 18.47
CA LYS A 507 12.85 -22.36 19.46
C LYS A 507 12.89 -23.86 19.16
N SER A 508 11.90 -24.42 18.45
CA SER A 508 11.89 -25.86 18.11
C SER A 508 12.80 -26.23 16.92
N ARG A 509 13.23 -25.24 16.10
CA ARG A 509 14.12 -25.45 14.94
C ARG A 509 15.62 -25.42 15.27
N LYS A 510 16.02 -25.29 16.54
CA LYS A 510 17.42 -25.38 16.98
C LYS A 510 17.79 -26.80 17.43
N PHE A 511 17.77 -27.76 16.52
CA PHE A 511 18.71 -28.89 16.55
C PHE A 511 19.48 -28.86 15.24
N SER A 512 20.68 -28.28 15.27
CA SER A 512 21.64 -28.35 14.17
C SER A 512 23.00 -28.78 14.73
N VAL A 513 23.64 -29.64 13.95
CA VAL A 513 24.91 -30.37 14.15
C VAL A 513 26.11 -29.41 14.12
N SER A 514 26.10 -28.34 14.90
CA SER A 514 27.15 -27.31 14.84
C SER A 514 27.53 -26.83 16.24
N LYS A 515 28.14 -27.74 17.01
CA LYS A 515 28.97 -27.41 18.16
C LYS A 515 30.40 -27.89 17.89
N MET A 516 31.06 -27.22 16.95
CA MET A 516 32.51 -27.08 16.90
C MET A 516 32.83 -25.68 16.37
N ILE A 517 33.53 -24.88 17.20
CA ILE A 517 34.16 -23.58 16.91
C ILE A 517 33.15 -22.42 16.75
N GLY A 518 33.23 -21.25 17.41
CA GLY A 518 34.18 -20.63 18.32
C GLY A 518 33.79 -19.15 18.48
N THR A 519 33.69 -18.72 19.74
CA THR A 519 33.55 -17.41 20.42
C THR A 519 33.92 -16.09 19.70
N LEU A 520 33.15 -14.98 19.90
CA LEU A 520 33.53 -13.71 20.60
C LEU A 520 32.74 -12.41 20.21
N ILE A 521 32.28 -11.67 21.25
CA ILE A 521 31.95 -10.21 21.37
C ILE A 521 30.61 -9.73 20.73
N GLY A 522 29.71 -8.92 21.32
CA GLY A 522 29.61 -8.17 22.58
C GLY A 522 28.28 -7.37 22.61
N ASN A 523 27.76 -7.06 23.81
CA ASN A 523 26.44 -6.47 24.11
C ASN A 523 26.21 -5.02 23.66
N VAL A 524 24.98 -4.65 23.26
CA VAL A 524 24.36 -3.32 23.45
C VAL A 524 22.83 -3.44 23.65
N ASN A 525 22.28 -2.68 24.62
CA ASN A 525 20.86 -2.59 25.06
C ASN A 525 19.86 -2.06 23.99
N PRO A 526 18.55 -2.36 24.09
CA PRO A 526 17.51 -1.86 23.18
C PRO A 526 16.88 -0.52 23.63
N LYS A 527 16.43 0.27 22.63
CA LYS A 527 15.56 1.47 22.75
C LYS A 527 14.29 1.27 21.88
N PRO A 528 13.23 2.09 22.05
CA PRO A 528 11.84 1.64 22.02
C PRO A 528 11.21 1.48 20.63
N GLN A 529 10.20 0.61 20.56
CA GLN A 529 9.42 0.21 19.38
C GLN A 529 8.34 1.25 19.01
N PRO A 530 8.12 1.55 17.71
CA PRO A 530 6.90 2.16 17.22
C PRO A 530 5.85 1.13 16.76
N GLU A 531 4.58 1.50 16.93
CA GLU A 531 3.38 0.69 16.72
C GLU A 531 3.06 0.39 15.24
N THR A 532 2.64 -0.85 14.97
CA THR A 532 2.28 -1.43 13.66
C THR A 532 0.80 -1.25 13.30
N LYS A 533 0.50 -0.80 12.07
CA LYS A 533 -0.86 -0.84 11.47
C LYS A 533 -0.95 -1.99 10.46
N GLN A 534 -2.03 -2.75 10.54
CA GLN A 534 -2.29 -3.97 9.76
C GLN A 534 -3.55 -3.81 8.89
N GLY A 535 -3.52 -4.26 7.64
CA GLY A 535 -4.67 -4.36 6.73
C GLY A 535 -4.51 -5.52 5.73
N GLY A 536 -5.58 -6.29 5.50
CA GLY A 536 -5.60 -7.48 4.64
C GLY A 536 -7.06 -7.92 4.33
N THR A 537 -7.23 -8.78 3.32
CA THR A 537 -8.55 -9.23 2.84
C THR A 537 -9.16 -10.28 3.77
N LEU A 538 -10.41 -10.06 4.21
CA LEU A 538 -11.17 -10.95 5.07
C LEU A 538 -11.95 -11.98 4.25
N THR A 539 -11.73 -13.28 4.47
CA THR A 539 -12.62 -14.34 3.95
C THR A 539 -13.32 -15.03 5.13
N VAL A 540 -14.65 -15.14 5.06
CA VAL A 540 -15.48 -15.87 6.04
C VAL A 540 -15.75 -17.26 5.50
N CYS A 541 -15.41 -18.31 6.26
CA CYS A 541 -15.64 -19.71 5.89
C CYS A 541 -16.55 -20.41 6.91
N HIS A 542 -17.30 -21.44 6.47
CA HIS A 542 -18.15 -22.25 7.33
C HIS A 542 -17.37 -23.40 7.99
N LYS A 543 -17.84 -23.86 9.16
CA LYS A 543 -17.25 -24.97 9.95
C LYS A 543 -16.97 -26.25 9.15
N SER A 544 -17.70 -26.50 8.07
CA SER A 544 -17.47 -27.65 7.16
C SER A 544 -16.11 -27.64 6.45
N ASP A 545 -15.39 -26.51 6.40
CA ASP A 545 -14.07 -26.41 5.78
C ASP A 545 -12.92 -26.85 6.70
N LEU A 546 -13.14 -26.95 8.03
CA LEU A 546 -12.16 -27.50 8.97
C LEU A 546 -11.89 -28.99 8.70
N TYR A 547 -12.90 -29.75 8.27
CA TYR A 547 -12.83 -31.20 8.04
C TYR A 547 -12.15 -31.62 6.73
N LYS A 548 -12.01 -30.71 5.74
CA LYS A 548 -11.40 -31.04 4.43
C LYS A 548 -9.88 -31.20 4.47
N SER A 549 -9.22 -30.82 5.57
CA SER A 549 -7.76 -30.81 5.68
C SER A 549 -7.13 -32.10 6.24
N ARG A 550 -7.92 -33.14 6.57
CA ARG A 550 -7.40 -34.42 7.08
C ARG A 550 -8.20 -35.64 6.63
N VAL A 551 -8.22 -35.99 5.33
CA VAL A 551 -8.43 -37.39 4.90
C VAL A 551 -7.68 -37.67 3.60
N ILE A 552 -6.61 -38.47 3.67
CA ILE A 552 -5.99 -39.15 2.53
C ILE A 552 -6.82 -40.40 2.20
N ARG A 553 -7.11 -40.59 0.90
CA ARG A 553 -7.84 -41.68 0.24
C ARG A 553 -7.86 -43.04 0.94
N ARG A 554 -9.06 -43.61 1.08
CA ARG A 554 -9.30 -45.05 0.85
C ARG A 554 -10.43 -45.23 -0.17
N ARG A 555 -10.14 -46.00 -1.23
CA ARG A 555 -11.09 -46.49 -2.23
C ARG A 555 -12.11 -47.43 -1.55
N GLN A 556 -13.39 -47.34 -1.95
CA GLN A 556 -14.20 -48.51 -2.32
C GLN A 556 -15.50 -48.11 -3.06
N ASN A 557 -15.78 -48.95 -4.06
CA ASN A 557 -16.83 -49.08 -5.09
C ASN A 557 -18.32 -48.81 -4.77
N PHE A 558 -19.04 -48.38 -5.84
CA PHE A 558 -20.42 -48.66 -6.34
C PHE A 558 -21.61 -48.65 -5.32
N THR A 559 -22.86 -48.23 -5.60
CA THR A 559 -23.74 -48.29 -6.79
C THR A 559 -24.95 -47.34 -6.59
N ALA A 560 -25.70 -47.07 -7.67
CA ALA A 560 -26.87 -46.19 -7.80
C ALA A 560 -28.17 -46.62 -7.09
N THR A 561 -29.06 -45.66 -6.80
CA THR A 561 -30.50 -45.67 -7.23
C THR A 561 -31.20 -44.33 -6.96
N ALA A 562 -32.28 -44.10 -7.72
CA ALA A 562 -33.04 -42.87 -7.91
C ALA A 562 -34.28 -42.71 -6.99
N SER A 563 -34.87 -41.50 -7.05
CA SER A 563 -36.25 -41.09 -6.71
C SER A 563 -36.64 -41.17 -5.22
N LEU A 564 -37.34 -40.21 -4.60
CA LEU A 564 -38.35 -39.23 -5.02
C LEU A 564 -38.05 -37.85 -4.42
#